data_AF-A0AA38CQZ4-F1
#
_entry.id   AF-A0AA38CQZ4-F1
#
_cell.length_a   1.000
_cell.length_b   1.000
_cell.length_c   1.000
_cell.angle_alpha   90.00
_cell.angle_beta   90.00
_cell.angle_gamma   90.00
#
_symmetry.space_group_name_H-M   'P 1'
#
loop_
_entity.id
_entity.type
_entity.pdbx_description
1 polymer ?
#
loop_
_entity_poly.entity_id
_entity_poly.type
_entity_poly.pdbx_seq_one_letter_code
_entity_poly.pdbx_strand_id
1 'polypeptide(L)'
;MECDGDVGPACEGRRVPGIHVDVEPWSHERQELRNARPVPRFFTPCRYPAGPIPVVVRLVWERDGVEVVRGRATAWTRQLVLVEVVDARLMVNGVWLALADVRRQASTESSSSTSSAST
;
A
#
# COMPACT_ATOMS: atom_id res chain seq x y z
N MET A 1 -4.96 35.48 -54.66
CA MET A 1 -4.18 35.72 -53.42
C MET A 1 -4.06 34.36 -52.75
N GLU A 2 -3.25 33.51 -53.37
CA GLU A 2 -2.85 32.22 -52.83
C GLU A 2 -1.77 32.46 -51.78
N CYS A 3 -1.96 31.87 -50.60
CA CYS A 3 -0.92 31.80 -49.58
C CYS A 3 -0.32 30.38 -49.64
N ASP A 4 0.69 30.22 -50.49
CA ASP A 4 1.64 29.11 -50.40
C ASP A 4 2.54 29.36 -49.19
N GLY A 5 2.36 28.53 -48.16
CA GLY A 5 3.09 28.61 -46.89
C GLY A 5 3.70 27.26 -46.57
N ASP A 6 4.80 26.97 -47.28
CA ASP A 6 5.87 26.00 -47.03
C ASP A 6 5.80 25.30 -45.64
N VAL A 7 5.32 24.05 -45.63
CA VAL A 7 5.38 23.15 -44.47
C VAL A 7 6.77 22.54 -44.43
N GLY A 8 7.64 23.09 -43.59
CA GLY A 8 8.97 22.54 -43.32
C GLY A 8 8.91 21.07 -42.85
N PRO A 9 9.95 20.27 -43.14
CA PRO A 9 9.88 18.82 -43.01
C PRO A 9 9.80 18.37 -41.54
N ALA A 10 8.92 17.40 -41.34
CA ALA A 10 8.79 16.47 -40.24
C ALA A 10 9.95 16.47 -39.22
N CYS A 11 9.67 16.90 -37.99
CA CYS A 11 10.42 16.49 -36.81
C CYS A 11 10.17 15.00 -36.55
N GLU A 12 10.87 14.15 -37.30
CA GLU A 12 10.87 12.70 -37.18
C GLU A 12 11.42 12.28 -35.79
N GLY A 13 10.50 11.98 -34.88
CA GLY A 13 10.50 10.74 -34.11
C GLY A 13 11.83 10.28 -33.48
N ARG A 14 12.45 11.09 -32.61
CA ARG A 14 13.35 10.51 -31.59
C ARG A 14 12.49 10.02 -30.42
N ARG A 15 11.90 8.83 -30.57
CA ARG A 15 11.20 8.12 -29.49
C ARG A 15 12.23 7.84 -28.39
N VAL A 16 12.28 8.70 -27.37
CA VAL A 16 13.05 8.43 -26.15
C VAL A 16 12.54 7.09 -25.60
N PRO A 17 13.42 6.12 -25.29
CA PRO A 17 13.01 4.92 -24.56
C PRO A 17 12.73 5.33 -23.11
N GLY A 18 11.57 5.96 -22.90
CA GLY A 18 10.99 6.11 -21.58
C GLY A 18 10.49 4.75 -21.11
N ILE A 19 10.66 4.48 -19.82
CA ILE A 19 9.96 3.36 -19.18
C ILE A 19 8.48 3.74 -19.17
N HIS A 20 7.76 3.34 -20.22
CA HIS A 20 6.30 3.31 -20.21
C HIS A 20 5.92 2.07 -19.41
N VAL A 21 5.88 2.21 -18.08
CA VAL A 21 5.16 1.23 -17.28
C VAL A 21 3.69 1.45 -17.61
N ASP A 22 3.01 0.41 -18.13
CA ASP A 22 1.56 0.38 -18.13
C ASP A 22 1.12 0.41 -16.66
N VAL A 23 0.87 1.62 -16.17
CA VAL A 23 0.28 1.83 -14.85
C VAL A 23 -1.20 1.57 -15.03
N GLU A 24 -1.69 0.47 -14.48
CA GLU A 24 -3.13 0.23 -14.44
C GLU A 24 -3.82 1.45 -13.82
N PRO A 25 -4.85 2.00 -14.48
CA PRO A 25 -5.60 3.09 -13.91
C PRO A 25 -6.18 2.61 -12.56
N TRP A 26 -6.13 3.50 -11.59
CA TRP A 26 -6.74 3.39 -10.25
C TRP A 26 -8.27 3.17 -10.25
N SER A 27 -8.87 2.67 -11.34
CA SER A 27 -10.29 2.43 -11.56
C SER A 27 -10.86 1.24 -10.79
N HIS A 28 -10.20 0.79 -9.72
CA HIS A 28 -10.81 -0.19 -8.83
C HIS A 28 -12.03 0.44 -8.15
N GLU A 29 -13.11 -0.32 -8.06
CA GLU A 29 -14.30 0.12 -7.36
C GLU A 29 -13.98 0.35 -5.88
N ARG A 30 -14.13 1.59 -5.43
CA ARG A 30 -13.87 1.97 -4.05
C ARG A 30 -14.77 1.17 -3.10
N GLN A 31 -14.21 0.81 -1.95
CA GLN A 31 -14.94 0.14 -0.88
C GLN A 31 -14.64 0.75 0.47
N GLU A 32 -15.67 0.84 1.29
CA GLU A 32 -15.54 1.24 2.68
C GLU A 32 -15.12 0.04 3.55
N LEU A 33 -14.33 0.34 4.58
CA LEU A 33 -14.00 -0.62 5.63
C LEU A 33 -14.97 -0.46 6.80
N ARG A 34 -15.79 -1.48 7.04
CA ARG A 34 -16.80 -1.48 8.12
C ARG A 34 -16.19 -1.52 9.52
N ASN A 35 -14.97 -2.03 9.65
CA ASN A 35 -14.25 -2.06 10.93
C ASN A 35 -13.24 -0.91 11.09
N ALA A 36 -13.15 0.01 10.12
CA ALA A 36 -12.37 1.22 10.29
C ALA A 36 -12.95 2.09 11.41
N ARG A 37 -12.07 2.74 12.15
CA ARG A 37 -12.41 3.62 13.27
C ARG A 37 -12.04 5.07 12.95
N PRO A 38 -12.75 6.04 13.53
CA PRO A 38 -12.36 7.44 13.44
C PRO A 38 -10.94 7.66 13.96
N VAL A 39 -10.27 8.67 13.42
CA VAL A 39 -8.96 9.10 13.89
C VAL A 39 -9.09 9.57 15.35
N PRO A 40 -8.31 9.00 16.29
CA PRO A 40 -8.33 9.44 17.67
C PRO A 40 -7.69 10.82 17.82
N ARG A 41 -8.15 11.62 18.79
CA ARG A 41 -7.61 12.95 19.08
C ARG A 41 -6.12 12.92 19.50
N PHE A 42 -5.71 11.84 20.18
CA PHE A 42 -4.35 11.64 20.65
C PHE A 42 -3.88 10.22 20.35
N PHE A 43 -2.62 10.09 19.95
CA PHE A 43 -1.99 8.81 19.69
C PHE A 43 -0.47 8.88 19.88
N THR A 44 0.14 7.71 20.06
CA THR A 44 1.59 7.54 20.09
C THR A 44 2.06 7.16 18.69
N PRO A 45 2.84 8.01 18.00
CA PRO A 45 3.44 7.64 16.73
C PRO A 45 4.58 6.66 16.95
N CYS A 46 4.81 5.79 15.98
CA CYS A 46 6.02 5.01 15.92
C CYS A 46 7.22 5.94 15.72
N ARG A 47 8.30 5.71 16.48
CA ARG A 47 9.49 6.56 16.45
C ARG A 47 10.60 5.90 15.65
N TYR A 48 11.37 6.73 14.96
CA TYR A 48 12.69 6.36 14.48
C TYR A 48 13.66 6.17 15.67
N PRO A 49 14.57 5.18 15.67
CA PRO A 49 14.94 4.29 14.55
C PRO A 49 14.18 2.97 14.46
N ALA A 50 13.34 2.60 15.44
CA ALA A 50 12.66 1.30 15.45
C ALA A 50 11.74 1.11 14.23
N GLY A 51 11.10 2.18 13.76
CA GLY A 51 10.30 2.18 12.53
C GLY A 51 9.00 1.39 12.65
N PRO A 52 8.16 1.38 11.60
CA PRO A 52 6.85 0.74 11.63
C PRO A 52 6.90 -0.75 11.98
N ILE A 53 5.93 -1.23 12.78
CA ILE A 53 5.90 -2.62 13.26
C ILE A 53 5.13 -3.48 12.25
N PRO A 54 5.70 -4.58 11.71
CA PRO A 54 4.98 -5.50 10.85
C PRO A 54 3.78 -6.15 11.55
N VAL A 55 2.62 -6.09 10.92
CA VAL A 55 1.37 -6.62 11.45
C VAL A 55 0.58 -7.38 10.40
N VAL A 56 -0.25 -8.31 10.87
CA VAL A 56 -1.33 -8.92 10.11
C VAL A 56 -2.63 -8.30 10.61
N VAL A 57 -3.45 -7.82 9.70
CA VAL A 57 -4.70 -7.12 10.03
C VAL A 57 -5.90 -7.76 9.36
N ARG A 58 -7.01 -7.75 10.09
CA ARG A 58 -8.31 -8.16 9.60
C ARG A 58 -9.06 -6.93 9.09
N LEU A 59 -9.34 -6.88 7.81
CA LEU A 59 -10.13 -5.87 7.14
C LEU A 59 -11.53 -6.43 6.89
N VAL A 60 -12.56 -5.62 7.12
CA VAL A 60 -13.95 -5.99 6.82
C VAL A 60 -14.47 -5.02 5.77
N TRP A 61 -14.39 -5.42 4.52
CA TRP A 61 -14.90 -4.68 3.38
C TRP A 61 -16.42 -4.68 3.35
N GLU A 62 -16.99 -3.61 2.81
CA GLU A 62 -18.42 -3.47 2.66
C GLU A 62 -19.05 -4.57 1.78
N ARG A 63 -18.39 -4.93 0.67
CA ARG A 63 -18.91 -5.88 -0.33
C ARG A 63 -18.18 -7.22 -0.31
N ASP A 64 -16.85 -7.20 -0.23
CA ASP A 64 -16.03 -8.43 -0.29
C ASP A 64 -15.98 -9.21 1.03
N GLY A 65 -16.46 -8.60 2.13
CA GLY A 65 -16.46 -9.23 3.45
C GLY A 65 -15.09 -9.18 4.12
N VAL A 66 -14.70 -10.27 4.79
CA VAL A 66 -13.50 -10.29 5.64
C VAL A 66 -12.26 -10.69 4.84
N GLU A 67 -11.22 -9.88 4.94
CA GLU A 67 -9.92 -10.16 4.35
C GLU A 67 -8.81 -10.00 5.40
N VAL A 68 -7.76 -10.81 5.31
CA VAL A 68 -6.60 -10.74 6.20
C VAL A 68 -5.37 -10.39 5.39
N VAL A 69 -4.79 -9.22 5.66
CA VAL A 69 -3.68 -8.67 4.88
C VAL A 69 -2.49 -8.34 5.77
N ARG A 70 -1.31 -8.20 5.16
CA ARG A 70 -0.13 -7.68 5.83
C ARG A 70 -0.12 -6.16 5.78
N GLY A 71 0.33 -5.53 6.85
CA GLY A 71 0.45 -4.09 6.95
C GLY A 71 1.57 -3.67 7.89
N ARG A 72 1.69 -2.36 8.09
CA ARG A 72 2.69 -1.76 8.97
C ARG A 72 2.00 -0.86 9.99
N ALA A 73 2.13 -1.17 11.28
CA ALA A 73 1.60 -0.31 12.34
C ALA A 73 2.51 0.90 12.55
N THR A 74 1.96 2.10 12.37
CA THR A 74 2.69 3.37 12.36
C THR A 74 2.32 4.28 13.53
N ALA A 75 1.17 4.07 14.18
CA ALA A 75 0.79 4.75 15.41
C ALA A 75 -0.23 3.91 16.21
N TRP A 76 -0.41 4.20 17.50
CA TRP A 76 -1.36 3.47 18.33
C TRP A 76 -1.86 4.28 19.52
N THR A 77 -2.98 3.83 20.07
CA THR A 77 -3.52 4.18 21.39
C THR A 77 -3.58 2.92 22.24
N ARG A 78 -4.30 2.95 23.38
CA ARG A 78 -4.55 1.73 24.17
C ARG A 78 -5.50 0.75 23.46
N GLN A 79 -6.32 1.23 22.52
CA GLN A 79 -7.42 0.45 21.93
C GLN A 79 -7.39 0.41 20.40
N LEU A 80 -6.73 1.38 19.77
CA LEU A 80 -6.70 1.55 18.32
C LEU A 80 -5.27 1.52 17.80
N VAL A 81 -5.08 0.99 16.60
CA VAL A 81 -3.80 0.97 15.90
C VAL A 81 -3.99 1.56 14.51
N LEU A 82 -3.14 2.50 14.13
CA LEU A 82 -3.03 2.99 12.76
C LEU A 82 -2.14 2.05 11.98
N VAL A 83 -2.70 1.47 10.93
CA VAL A 83 -2.00 0.54 10.06
C VAL A 83 -1.97 1.09 8.65
N GLU A 84 -0.77 1.11 8.07
CA GLU A 84 -0.54 1.37 6.66
C GLU A 84 -0.80 0.07 5.87
N VAL A 85 -1.78 0.12 4.97
CA VAL A 85 -2.16 -0.93 4.02
C VAL A 85 -2.27 -0.28 2.65
N VAL A 86 -1.62 -0.88 1.65
CA VAL A 86 -1.73 -0.43 0.25
C VAL A 86 -2.74 -1.32 -0.44
N ASP A 87 -3.90 -0.76 -0.76
CA ASP A 87 -4.97 -1.45 -1.47
C ASP A 87 -5.69 -0.46 -2.38
N ALA A 88 -5.95 -0.85 -3.62
CA ALA A 88 -6.54 0.04 -4.62
C ALA A 88 -8.01 0.39 -4.35
N ARG A 89 -8.70 -0.37 -3.50
CA ARG A 89 -10.08 -0.07 -3.08
C ARG A 89 -10.15 1.10 -2.09
N LEU A 90 -9.03 1.45 -1.43
CA LEU A 90 -8.96 2.52 -0.44
C LEU A 90 -8.57 3.86 -1.06
N MET A 91 -9.11 4.93 -0.47
CA MET A 91 -8.66 6.28 -0.81
C MET A 91 -7.41 6.73 -0.09
N VAL A 92 -7.15 6.15 1.08
CA VAL A 92 -6.02 6.46 1.93
C VAL A 92 -5.41 5.17 2.43
N ASN A 93 -4.09 5.13 2.47
CA ASN A 93 -3.37 3.91 2.87
C ASN A 93 -3.35 3.71 4.39
N GLY A 94 -3.81 4.69 5.19
CA GLY A 94 -3.79 4.63 6.65
C GLY A 94 -5.18 4.35 7.22
N VAL A 95 -5.32 3.25 7.96
CA VAL A 95 -6.59 2.85 8.58
C VAL A 95 -6.41 2.67 10.09
N TRP A 96 -7.28 3.30 10.88
CA TRP A 96 -7.38 3.04 12.31
C TRP A 96 -8.25 1.82 12.56
N LEU A 97 -7.69 0.79 13.18
CA LEU A 97 -8.37 -0.47 13.50
C LEU A 97 -8.41 -0.70 15.01
N ALA A 98 -9.40 -1.45 15.48
CA ALA A 98 -9.42 -1.93 16.85
C ALA A 98 -8.26 -2.91 17.10
N LEU A 99 -7.69 -2.91 18.31
CA LEU A 99 -6.58 -3.80 18.67
C LEU A 99 -6.93 -5.29 18.44
N ALA A 100 -8.19 -5.67 18.57
CA ALA A 100 -8.67 -7.03 18.31
C ALA A 100 -8.48 -7.50 16.85
N ASP A 101 -8.41 -6.55 15.91
CA ASP A 101 -8.27 -6.80 14.47
C ASP A 101 -6.80 -6.78 14.01
N VAL A 102 -5.86 -6.53 14.91
CA VAL A 102 -4.46 -6.36 14.60
C VAL A 102 -3.62 -7.35 15.39
N ARG A 103 -2.79 -8.12 14.69
CA ARG A 103 -1.84 -9.04 15.29
C ARG A 103 -0.43 -8.68 14.84
N ARG A 104 0.51 -8.63 15.77
CA ARG A 104 1.92 -8.49 15.40
C ARG A 104 2.33 -9.70 14.58
N GLN A 105 3.02 -9.45 13.47
CA GLN A 105 3.63 -10.53 12.72
C GLN A 105 4.79 -11.08 13.56
N ALA A 106 4.82 -12.39 13.78
CA ALA A 106 5.99 -13.02 14.36
C ALA A 106 7.17 -12.78 13.43
N SER A 107 8.30 -12.32 13.98
CA SER A 107 9.57 -12.36 13.28
C SER A 107 9.93 -13.83 13.09
N THR A 108 9.57 -14.40 11.95
CA THR A 108 10.17 -15.66 11.51
C THR A 108 11.64 -15.32 11.24
N GLU A 109 12.50 -15.54 12.23
CA GLU A 109 13.93 -15.68 11.97
C GLU A 109 14.05 -16.67 10.83
N SER A 110 14.58 -16.20 9.70
CA SER A 110 14.84 -17.01 8.53
C SER A 110 15.88 -18.05 8.90
N SER A 111 15.43 -19.19 9.42
CA SER A 111 16.24 -20.41 9.49
C SER A 111 16.42 -20.91 8.06
N SER A 112 17.33 -20.30 7.32
CA SER A 112 17.92 -20.90 6.13
C SER A 112 18.78 -22.07 6.60
N SER A 113 18.16 -23.25 6.60
CA SER A 113 18.83 -24.54 6.65
C SER A 113 19.76 -24.66 5.43
N THR A 114 21.07 -24.51 5.64
CA THR A 114 22.05 -25.04 4.70
C THR A 114 22.07 -26.56 4.88
N SER A 115 21.27 -27.27 4.09
CA SER A 115 21.35 -28.71 3.96
C SER A 115 22.67 -29.11 3.29
N SER A 116 23.30 -30.10 3.92
CA SER A 116 24.51 -30.80 3.52
C SER A 116 24.47 -31.35 2.10
N ALA A 117 25.60 -31.30 1.40
CA ALA A 117 25.90 -32.19 0.29
C ALA A 117 27.22 -32.90 0.58
N SER A 118 27.13 -34.19 0.90
CA SER A 118 28.23 -35.14 1.01
C SER A 118 28.70 -35.56 -0.38
N THR A 119 29.99 -35.82 -0.55
CA THR A 119 30.53 -36.76 -1.54
C THR A 119 31.70 -37.49 -0.90
#